data_AF-A0A947RHF6-F1
#
_entry.id   AF-A0A947RHF6-F1
#
_cell.length_a   1.000
_cell.length_b   1.000
_cell.length_c   1.000
_cell.angle_alpha   90.00
_cell.angle_beta   90.00
_cell.angle_gamma   90.00
#
_symmetry.space_group_name_H-M   'P 1'
#
loop_
_entity.id
_entity.type
_entity.pdbx_description
1 polymer ?
#
loop_
_entity_poly.entity_id
_entity_poly.type
_entity_poly.pdbx_seq_one_letter_code
_entity_poly.pdbx_strand_id
1 'polypeptide(L)'
;MIVQKIYIVFSILLTMLIAGQPMMADTTNDDGNTPPDSPKDVAPLKVGDIIPDVTLVADNDESINLIEAVKDAPAILIFYRGGW
;
A
#
# COMPACT_ATOMS: atom_id res chain seq x y z
N MET A 1 33.89 -20.51 -38.95
CA MET A 1 32.73 -19.56 -38.98
C MET A 1 31.39 -20.16 -38.54
N ILE A 2 31.12 -21.45 -38.71
CA ILE A 2 29.81 -22.06 -38.34
C ILE A 2 29.61 -22.18 -36.82
N VAL A 3 30.65 -22.59 -36.08
CA VAL A 3 30.60 -22.76 -34.63
C VAL A 3 30.30 -21.44 -33.90
N GLN A 4 30.89 -20.33 -34.36
CA GLN A 4 30.64 -18.99 -33.82
C GLN A 4 29.19 -18.53 -34.01
N LYS A 5 28.58 -18.87 -35.16
CA LYS A 5 27.17 -18.55 -35.43
C LYS A 5 26.23 -19.35 -34.51
N ILE A 6 26.58 -20.59 -34.19
CA ILE A 6 25.84 -21.43 -33.24
C ILE A 6 25.87 -20.84 -31.83
N TYR A 7 27.02 -20.37 -31.35
CA TYR A 7 27.09 -19.73 -30.04
C TYR A 7 26.28 -18.42 -29.97
N ILE A 8 26.24 -17.65 -31.06
CA ILE A 8 25.43 -16.42 -31.11
C ILE A 8 23.94 -16.74 -31.04
N VAL A 9 23.47 -17.74 -31.80
CA VAL A 9 22.05 -18.14 -31.76
C VAL A 9 21.68 -18.72 -30.39
N PHE A 10 22.56 -19.52 -29.79
CA PHE A 10 22.33 -20.08 -28.46
C PHE A 10 22.31 -19.01 -27.37
N SER A 11 23.17 -17.98 -27.49
CA SER A 11 23.19 -16.83 -26.58
C SER A 11 21.90 -16.01 -26.67
N ILE A 12 21.38 -15.76 -27.89
CA ILE A 12 20.10 -15.06 -28.09
C ILE A 12 18.92 -15.87 -27.54
N LEU A 13 18.94 -17.20 -27.72
CA LEU A 13 17.90 -18.07 -27.18
C LEU A 13 17.92 -18.08 -25.64
N LEU A 14 19.13 -18.06 -25.05
CA LEU A 14 19.30 -18.03 -23.60
C LEU A 14 18.85 -16.69 -22.99
N THR A 15 19.12 -15.56 -23.65
CA THR A 15 18.65 -14.25 -23.15
C THR A 15 17.13 -14.11 -23.23
N MET A 16 16.49 -14.64 -24.27
CA MET A 16 15.02 -14.66 -24.38
C MET A 16 14.36 -15.53 -23.30
N LEU A 17 15.03 -16.59 -22.84
CA LEU A 17 14.50 -17.46 -21.78
C LEU A 17 14.49 -16.76 -20.40
N ILE A 18 15.50 -15.92 -20.13
CA ILE A 18 15.64 -15.21 -18.85
C ILE A 18 14.74 -13.97 -18.80
N ALA A 19 14.58 -13.25 -19.92
CA ALA A 19 13.76 -12.04 -19.99
C ALA A 19 12.24 -12.30 -20.02
N GLY A 20 11.81 -13.54 -20.29
CA GLY A 20 10.40 -13.90 -20.46
C GLY A 20 9.68 -14.40 -19.20
N GLN A 21 10.28 -14.31 -18.01
CA GLN A 21 9.57 -14.68 -16.78
C GLN A 21 8.48 -13.64 -16.48
N PRO A 22 7.21 -14.04 -16.28
CA PRO A 22 6.19 -13.10 -15.84
C PRO A 22 6.57 -12.59 -14.45
N MET A 23 6.76 -11.27 -14.32
CA MET A 23 6.77 -10.63 -13.01
C MET A 23 5.44 -10.97 -12.33
N MET A 24 5.49 -11.79 -11.28
CA MET A 24 4.38 -11.92 -10.36
C MET A 24 4.17 -10.54 -9.74
N ALA A 25 3.06 -9.89 -10.08
CA ALA A 25 2.63 -8.70 -9.39
C ALA A 25 2.34 -9.11 -7.93
N ASP A 26 3.08 -8.52 -7.00
CA ASP A 26 2.85 -8.70 -5.58
C ASP A 26 1.55 -8.00 -5.19
N THR A 27 0.44 -8.72 -5.29
CA THR A 27 -0.89 -8.29 -4.85
C THR A 27 -1.10 -8.37 -3.34
N THR A 28 -0.05 -8.54 -2.53
CA THR A 28 -0.21 -8.69 -1.06
C THR A 28 -0.07 -7.41 -0.26
N ASN A 29 0.16 -6.27 -0.91
CA ASN A 29 0.17 -4.98 -0.23
C ASN A 29 -1.23 -4.37 -0.30
N ASP A 30 -2.04 -4.66 0.73
CA ASP A 30 -3.20 -3.86 1.13
C ASP A 30 -2.68 -2.47 1.54
N ASP A 31 -2.49 -1.61 0.53
CA ASP A 31 -1.99 -0.25 0.65
C ASP A 31 -3.08 0.73 1.13
N GLY A 32 -4.21 0.22 1.64
CA GLY A 32 -5.33 1.00 2.17
C GLY A 32 -6.02 1.89 1.13
N ASN A 33 -5.58 1.83 -0.13
CA ASN A 33 -6.00 2.68 -1.23
C ASN A 33 -6.97 2.00 -2.19
N THR A 34 -7.23 0.70 -2.00
CA THR A 34 -8.29 0.00 -2.72
C THR A 34 -9.59 0.17 -1.94
N PRO A 35 -10.62 0.83 -2.50
CA PRO A 35 -11.90 0.94 -1.85
C PRO A 35 -12.47 -0.47 -1.56
N PRO A 36 -13.13 -0.66 -0.41
CA PRO A 36 -13.74 -1.95 -0.08
C PRO A 36 -14.78 -2.35 -1.13
N ASP A 37 -14.75 -3.63 -1.54
CA ASP A 37 -15.63 -4.18 -2.57
C ASP A 37 -17.11 -4.17 -2.13
N SER A 38 -17.36 -4.24 -0.82
CA SER A 38 -18.70 -4.23 -0.23
C SER A 38 -18.76 -3.33 1.01
N PRO A 39 -19.91 -2.68 1.28
CA PRO A 39 -20.14 -1.95 2.54
C PRO A 39 -20.02 -2.80 3.81
N LYS A 40 -20.07 -4.14 3.68
CA LYS A 40 -19.86 -5.06 4.81
C LYS A 40 -18.40 -5.21 5.18
N ASP A 41 -17.49 -4.78 4.31
CA ASP A 41 -16.04 -4.89 4.50
C ASP A 41 -15.48 -3.71 5.30
N VAL A 42 -16.34 -2.74 5.65
CA VAL A 42 -16.01 -1.64 6.57
C VAL A 42 -16.68 -1.86 7.92
N ALA A 43 -15.91 -1.64 8.99
CA ALA A 43 -16.40 -1.68 10.37
C ALA A 43 -16.41 -0.26 10.95
N PRO A 44 -17.57 0.39 11.12
CA PRO A 44 -17.65 1.70 11.74
C PRO A 44 -17.34 1.63 13.24
N LEU A 45 -16.75 2.70 13.78
CA LEU A 45 -16.54 2.88 15.21
C LEU A 45 -17.90 2.98 15.93
N LYS A 46 -18.07 2.17 16.97
CA LYS A 46 -19.25 2.18 17.85
C LYS A 46 -18.96 2.97 19.12
N VAL A 47 -20.04 3.41 19.78
CA VAL A 47 -19.93 4.06 21.09
C VAL A 47 -19.32 3.08 22.10
N GLY A 48 -18.22 3.49 22.74
CA GLY A 48 -17.48 2.67 23.69
C GLY A 48 -16.34 1.86 23.07
N ASP A 49 -16.16 1.89 21.74
CA ASP A 49 -14.99 1.30 21.12
C ASP A 49 -13.71 2.03 21.54
N ILE A 50 -12.60 1.28 21.53
CA ILE A 50 -11.27 1.84 21.77
C ILE A 50 -10.86 2.65 20.54
N ILE A 51 -10.25 3.81 20.77
CA ILE A 51 -9.68 4.63 19.70
C ILE A 51 -8.60 3.81 18.98
N PRO A 52 -8.65 3.68 17.64
CA PRO A 52 -7.67 2.92 16.89
C PRO A 52 -6.30 3.59 16.96
N ASP A 53 -5.24 2.77 17.03
CA ASP A 53 -3.86 3.25 16.97
C ASP A 53 -3.50 3.56 15.52
N VAL A 54 -3.58 4.85 15.16
CA VAL A 54 -3.32 5.35 13.82
C VAL A 54 -2.40 6.55 13.84
N THR A 55 -1.52 6.62 12.85
CA THR A 55 -0.66 7.78 12.59
C THR A 55 -1.25 8.60 11.45
N LEU A 56 -1.43 9.89 11.70
CA LEU A 56 -1.88 10.89 10.75
C LEU A 56 -0.67 11.69 10.23
N VAL A 57 -0.80 12.24 9.04
CA VAL A 57 0.18 13.19 8.48
C VAL A 57 -0.46 14.57 8.46
N ALA A 58 0.20 15.53 9.10
CA ALA A 58 -0.23 16.93 9.11
C ALA A 58 0.17 17.65 7.81
N ASP A 59 -0.31 18.87 7.62
CA ASP A 59 -0.04 19.71 6.45
C ASP A 59 1.43 20.13 6.31
N ASN A 60 2.19 20.03 7.39
CA ASN A 60 3.62 20.27 7.46
C ASN A 60 4.48 18.98 7.33
N ASP A 61 3.89 17.88 6.85
CA ASP A 61 4.49 16.53 6.77
C ASP A 61 4.87 15.91 8.13
N GLU A 62 4.41 16.48 9.25
CA GLU A 62 4.63 15.90 10.58
C GLU A 62 3.76 14.66 10.80
N SER A 63 4.37 13.61 11.34
CA SER A 63 3.66 12.40 11.76
C SER A 63 3.09 12.58 13.16
N ILE A 64 1.77 12.45 13.30
CA ILE A 64 1.04 12.60 14.56
C ILE A 64 0.37 11.27 14.90
N ASN A 65 0.71 10.68 16.06
CA ASN A 65 -0.06 9.54 16.58
C ASN A 65 -1.36 10.04 17.23
N LEU A 66 -2.50 9.49 16.81
CA LEU A 66 -3.82 9.96 17.27
C LEU A 66 -4.03 9.76 18.78
N ILE A 67 -3.60 8.61 19.32
CA ILE A 67 -3.79 8.29 20.75
C ILE A 67 -2.99 9.26 21.60
N GLU A 68 -1.72 9.48 21.25
CA GLU A 68 -0.84 10.42 21.95
C GLU A 68 -1.38 11.85 21.92
N ALA A 69 -2.03 12.26 20.83
CA ALA A 69 -2.60 13.60 20.68
C ALA A 69 -3.86 13.85 21.54
N VAL A 70 -4.60 12.79 21.92
CA VAL A 70 -5.90 12.92 22.61
C VAL A 70 -5.95 12.31 24.00
N LYS A 71 -4.88 11.65 24.48
CA LYS A 71 -4.90 10.91 25.75
C LYS A 71 -5.04 11.79 27.01
N ASP A 72 -4.63 13.06 26.94
CA ASP A 72 -4.51 13.92 28.12
C ASP A 72 -5.82 14.62 28.52
N ALA A 73 -6.80 14.70 27.61
CA ALA A 73 -8.08 15.36 27.86
C ALA A 73 -9.19 14.83 26.93
N PRO A 74 -10.48 14.98 27.31
CA PRO A 74 -11.59 14.68 26.39
C PRO A 74 -11.46 15.47 25.08
N ALA A 75 -11.49 14.76 23.96
CA ALA A 75 -11.28 15.33 22.63
C ALA A 75 -12.52 15.15 21.73
N ILE A 76 -12.70 16.08 20.79
CA ILE A 76 -13.69 15.97 19.71
C ILE A 76 -12.90 15.76 18.41
N LEU A 77 -13.10 14.61 17.76
CA LEU A 77 -12.52 14.30 16.45
C LEU A 77 -13.57 14.52 15.36
N ILE A 78 -13.24 15.34 14.36
CA ILE A 78 -14.12 15.65 13.23
C ILE A 78 -13.48 15.11 11.95
N PHE A 79 -14.14 14.12 11.32
CA PHE A 79 -13.80 13.69 9.97
C PHE A 79 -14.51 14.59 8.96
N TYR A 80 -13.74 15.17 8.03
CA TYR A 80 -14.27 16.03 6.97
C TYR A 80 -13.69 15.63 5.61
N ARG A 81 -14.49 15.76 4.55
CA ARG A 81 -14.13 15.38 3.17
C ARG A 81 -13.28 16.48 2.48
N GLY A 82 -12.22 16.95 3.16
CA GLY A 82 -11.23 17.86 2.58
C GLY A 82 -11.58 19.35 2.63
N GLY A 83 -10.53 20.16 2.55
CA GLY A 83 -10.61 21.62 2.43
C GLY A 83 -10.89 21.98 0.97
N TRP A 84 -11.60 23.07 0.75
CA TRP A 84 -11.85 23.60 -0.58
C TRP A 84 -10.55 23.91 -1.33
#